data_AF-A0AAD5GED7-F1
#
_entry.id   AF-A0AAD5GED7-F1
#
_cell.length_a   1.000
_cell.length_b   1.000
_cell.length_c   1.000
_cell.angle_alpha   90.00
_cell.angle_beta   90.00
_cell.angle_gamma   90.00
#
_symmetry.space_group_name_H-M   'P 1'
#
loop_
_entity.id
_entity.type
_entity.pdbx_description
1 polymer ?
#
loop_
_entity_poly.entity_id
_entity_poly.type
_entity_poly.pdbx_seq_one_letter_code
_entity_poly.pdbx_strand_id
1 'polypeptide(L)'
;MLNRCPTSSYDQVCQVVKKELGGPPEKIFEEFDPVPIASASLAQVHVARTHQGQKVAVKVQHMHMTDTASADYATVELIVNTLHRLFPSFDYRYLALIIVVLGLEYRWLVDEVHDSLPKELDFLNEANNSIKCMDNFRRLSPHIAEYVYAPAVYWDLSTSKLLTMEFVDGPQVNDLNSIQKLGINPHDIARLVSRTFAEMMFKHGFVHCDPHAANLLVRTLPSSRSGIFGRRKPQLVLLDHGLYKQLDVSTRTNYAALWKALVLADAKEIKENCMKFGAGEDLYALFAGILTMRPWNRVIDPAVDHLAIQGNASDHSELQMYASQYFPQITELLHKLPRVILLMLKTNDCLRAVNNALIQRPSVESFIIIGRVSSEALIEEKLSHASSLFTYLFVCFEQISLEARFLIMQVALWILQFRTALGFY
;
A
#
# COMPACT_ATOMS: atom_id res chain seq x y z
N MET A 1 14.58 6.44 0.98
CA MET A 1 14.72 7.72 0.26
C MET A 1 14.46 8.97 1.11
N LEU A 2 14.00 8.88 2.37
CA LEU A 2 13.59 10.05 3.19
C LEU A 2 14.73 10.79 3.92
N ASN A 3 15.93 10.22 4.06
CA ASN A 3 17.01 10.83 4.85
C ASN A 3 17.76 11.99 4.13
N ARG A 4 17.30 12.45 2.95
CA ARG A 4 17.94 13.52 2.16
C ARG A 4 16.92 14.41 1.42
N CYS A 5 15.72 14.59 1.96
CA CYS A 5 14.77 15.55 1.40
C CYS A 5 15.15 16.99 1.83
N PRO A 6 14.96 17.99 0.96
CA PRO A 6 15.25 19.38 1.31
C PRO A 6 14.33 19.84 2.44
N THR A 7 14.91 20.42 3.49
CA THR A 7 14.15 21.05 4.58
C THR A 7 14.04 22.54 4.33
N SER A 8 12.82 23.07 4.39
CA SER A 8 12.59 24.51 4.44
C SER A 8 13.17 25.11 5.71
N SER A 9 13.65 26.35 5.62
CA SER A 9 14.12 27.08 6.80
C SER A 9 12.95 27.33 7.76
N TYR A 10 13.26 27.48 9.05
CA TYR A 10 12.24 27.79 10.05
C TYR A 10 11.49 29.11 9.72
N ASP A 11 12.18 30.10 9.18
CA ASP A 11 11.54 31.34 8.71
C ASP A 11 10.48 31.09 7.64
N GLN A 12 10.74 30.18 6.70
CA GLN A 12 9.76 29.80 5.68
C GLN A 12 8.56 29.09 6.30
N VAL A 13 8.78 28.21 7.28
CA VAL A 13 7.71 27.56 8.04
C VAL A 13 6.85 28.60 8.76
N CYS A 14 7.47 29.53 9.48
CA CYS A 14 6.78 30.63 10.17
C CYS A 14 5.93 31.47 9.22
N GLN A 15 6.43 31.74 8.00
CA GLN A 15 5.67 32.46 6.98
C GLN A 15 4.44 31.69 6.51
N VAL A 16 4.56 30.38 6.26
CA VAL A 16 3.43 29.53 5.88
C VAL A 16 2.40 29.50 7.02
N VAL A 17 2.82 29.23 8.25
CA VAL A 17 1.93 29.21 9.43
C VAL A 17 1.22 30.55 9.61
N LYS A 18 1.95 31.66 9.49
CA LYS A 18 1.38 33.01 9.59
C LYS A 18 0.36 33.30 8.50
N LYS A 19 0.60 32.86 7.27
CA LYS A 19 -0.30 33.07 6.14
C LYS A 19 -1.61 32.27 6.31
N GLU A 20 -1.50 31.03 6.77
CA GLU A 20 -2.63 30.10 6.83
C GLU A 20 -3.46 30.23 8.12
N LEU A 21 -2.82 30.48 9.27
CA LEU A 21 -3.47 30.54 10.59
C LEU A 21 -3.51 31.96 11.19
N GLY A 22 -3.04 32.97 10.47
CA GLY A 22 -3.15 34.39 10.86
C GLY A 22 -2.17 34.84 11.96
N GLY A 23 -1.19 34.02 12.34
CA GLY A 23 -0.19 34.35 13.35
C GLY A 23 1.04 33.45 13.28
N PRO A 24 2.20 33.90 13.83
CA PRO A 24 3.39 33.07 13.86
C PRO A 24 3.19 31.84 14.78
N PRO A 25 3.95 30.74 14.60
CA PRO A 25 3.77 29.50 15.36
C PRO A 25 3.71 29.71 16.87
N GLU A 26 4.53 30.60 17.42
CA GLU A 26 4.63 30.90 18.85
C GLU A 26 3.38 31.58 19.43
N LYS A 27 2.50 32.11 18.58
CA LYS A 27 1.18 32.63 18.98
C LYS A 27 0.10 31.56 18.90
N ILE A 28 0.20 30.68 17.90
CA ILE A 28 -0.81 29.65 17.60
C ILE A 28 -0.67 28.44 18.53
N PHE A 29 0.57 28.07 18.85
CA PHE A 29 0.93 26.93 19.69
C PHE A 29 1.59 27.42 20.98
N GLU A 30 1.48 26.63 22.06
CA GLU A 30 2.20 26.86 23.31
C GLU A 30 3.70 26.60 23.14
N GLU A 31 4.03 25.51 22.42
CA GLU A 31 5.39 25.14 22.05
C GLU A 31 5.40 24.74 20.57
N PHE A 32 6.43 25.12 19.82
CA PHE A 32 6.63 24.69 18.45
C PHE A 32 8.11 24.39 18.24
N ASP A 33 8.46 23.15 17.89
CA ASP A 33 9.84 22.73 17.67
C ASP A 33 10.31 23.25 16.29
N PRO A 34 11.34 24.12 16.24
CA PRO A 34 11.85 24.62 14.97
C PRO A 34 12.54 23.54 14.13
N VAL A 35 12.94 22.43 14.74
CA VAL A 35 13.57 21.30 14.05
C VAL A 35 12.47 20.33 13.58
N PRO A 36 12.37 20.04 12.27
CA PRO A 36 11.41 19.06 11.78
C PRO A 36 11.82 17.65 12.22
N ILE A 37 10.83 16.83 12.61
CA ILE A 37 11.03 15.40 12.92
C ILE A 37 11.03 14.53 11.67
N ALA A 38 10.45 15.01 10.58
CA ALA A 38 10.41 14.33 9.28
C ALA A 38 10.31 15.36 8.14
N SER A 39 10.85 15.01 6.99
CA SER A 39 10.73 15.79 5.74
C SER A 39 10.52 14.85 4.57
N ALA A 40 9.61 15.24 3.68
CA ALA A 40 9.25 14.56 2.44
C ALA A 40 9.37 15.55 1.27
N SER A 41 9.00 15.13 0.07
CA SER A 41 9.09 15.97 -1.14
C SER A 41 8.22 17.23 -1.08
N LEU A 42 7.00 17.12 -0.54
CA LEU A 42 6.02 18.22 -0.54
C LEU A 42 5.95 18.99 0.78
N ALA A 43 6.41 18.40 1.88
CA ALA A 43 6.19 18.94 3.21
C ALA A 43 7.21 18.46 4.23
N GLN A 44 7.27 19.16 5.35
CA GLN A 44 7.97 18.73 6.55
C GLN A 44 7.06 18.74 7.77
N VAL A 45 7.37 17.91 8.77
CA VAL A 45 6.56 17.72 9.97
C VAL A 45 7.32 18.24 11.18
N HIS A 46 6.68 19.10 11.94
CA HIS A 46 7.17 19.65 13.21
C HIS A 46 6.38 19.10 14.38
N VAL A 47 7.00 19.03 15.55
CA VAL A 47 6.30 18.74 16.80
C VAL A 47 5.87 20.06 17.43
N ALA A 48 4.63 20.11 17.92
CA ALA A 48 4.13 21.26 18.65
C ALA A 48 3.28 20.83 19.84
N ARG A 49 2.95 21.80 20.69
CA ARG A 49 1.98 21.68 21.78
C ARG A 49 0.91 22.75 21.62
N THR A 50 -0.35 22.35 21.65
CA THR A 50 -1.47 23.30 21.63
C THR A 50 -1.56 24.07 22.96
N HIS A 51 -2.26 25.20 22.98
CA HIS A 51 -2.55 25.93 24.23
C HIS A 51 -3.40 25.15 25.25
N GLN A 52 -3.99 24.02 24.86
CA GLN A 52 -4.70 23.12 25.78
C GLN A 52 -3.81 21.95 26.24
N GLY A 53 -2.51 21.97 25.91
CA GLY A 53 -1.48 21.05 26.38
C GLY A 53 -1.31 19.77 25.56
N GLN A 54 -2.08 19.55 24.48
CA GLN A 54 -1.94 18.34 23.66
C GLN A 54 -0.70 18.43 22.76
N LYS A 55 0.05 17.32 22.69
CA LYS A 55 1.18 17.18 21.77
C LYS A 55 0.66 16.82 20.38
N VAL A 56 1.10 17.57 19.37
CA VAL A 56 0.63 17.45 17.98
C VAL A 56 1.80 17.38 16.99
N ALA A 57 1.55 16.75 15.85
CA ALA A 57 2.41 16.79 14.68
C ALA A 57 1.81 17.77 13.67
N VAL A 58 2.60 18.76 13.24
CA VAL A 58 2.19 19.82 12.32
C VAL A 58 2.93 19.62 11.00
N LYS A 59 2.23 19.10 9.98
CA LYS A 59 2.72 18.94 8.62
C LYS A 59 2.57 20.27 7.89
N VAL A 60 3.68 20.84 7.43
CA VAL A 60 3.78 22.15 6.77
C VAL A 60 4.27 21.96 5.35
N GLN A 61 3.50 22.44 4.37
CA GLN A 61 3.92 22.36 2.96
C GLN A 61 5.15 23.24 2.72
N HIS A 62 6.10 22.76 1.90
CA HIS A 62 7.25 23.56 1.50
C HIS A 62 6.82 24.80 0.70
N MET A 63 7.47 25.93 0.96
CA MET A 63 7.22 27.18 0.23
C MET A 63 7.54 27.00 -1.27
N HIS A 64 6.73 27.61 -2.14
CA HIS A 64 6.84 27.58 -3.62
C HIS A 64 6.44 26.30 -4.38
N MET A 65 5.97 25.25 -3.71
CA MET A 65 5.59 24.00 -4.39
C MET A 65 4.47 24.17 -5.43
N THR A 66 3.45 24.99 -5.18
CA THR A 66 2.31 25.18 -6.10
C THR A 66 2.69 25.87 -7.41
N ASP A 67 3.63 26.83 -7.36
CA ASP A 67 4.01 27.65 -8.50
C ASP A 67 5.12 26.97 -9.34
N THR A 68 6.02 26.22 -8.70
CA THR A 68 7.09 25.47 -9.39
C THR A 68 6.59 24.18 -10.01
N ALA A 69 5.72 23.42 -9.34
CA ALA A 69 5.22 22.15 -9.89
C ALA A 69 4.46 22.33 -11.22
N SER A 70 3.69 23.40 -11.34
CA SER A 70 2.95 23.73 -12.58
C SER A 70 3.90 24.12 -13.72
N ALA A 71 5.00 24.82 -13.41
CA ALA A 71 6.01 25.23 -14.37
C ALA A 71 6.94 24.07 -14.79
N ASP A 72 7.32 23.21 -13.85
CA ASP A 72 8.10 22.00 -14.10
C ASP A 72 7.30 21.04 -14.99
N TYR A 73 6.00 20.88 -14.71
CA TYR A 73 5.08 20.12 -15.55
C TYR A 73 5.01 20.68 -16.98
N ALA A 74 4.76 21.98 -17.13
CA ALA A 74 4.68 22.62 -18.45
C ALA A 74 5.99 22.48 -19.24
N THR A 75 7.12 22.47 -18.54
CA THR A 75 8.44 22.28 -19.16
C THR A 75 8.63 20.84 -19.62
N VAL A 76 8.29 19.84 -18.79
CA VAL A 76 8.36 18.42 -19.17
C VAL A 76 7.42 18.12 -20.33
N GLU A 77 6.18 18.61 -20.28
CA GLU A 77 5.19 18.46 -21.35
C GLU A 77 5.68 19.08 -22.67
N LEU A 78 6.25 20.30 -22.62
CA LEU A 78 6.79 20.99 -23.79
C LEU A 78 7.98 20.24 -24.40
N ILE A 79 8.89 19.72 -23.58
CA ILE A 79 10.03 18.93 -24.06
C ILE A 79 9.54 17.64 -24.74
N VAL A 80 8.64 16.90 -24.09
CA VAL A 80 8.09 15.63 -24.62
C VAL A 80 7.35 15.87 -25.93
N ASN A 81 6.49 16.88 -25.99
CA ASN A 81 5.70 17.21 -27.18
C ASN A 81 6.57 17.75 -28.33
N THR A 82 7.64 18.49 -28.03
CA THR A 82 8.57 19.02 -29.03
C THR A 82 9.43 17.92 -29.64
N LEU A 83 9.93 16.98 -28.82
CA LEU A 83 10.68 15.83 -29.29
C LEU A 83 9.82 14.93 -30.19
N HIS A 84 8.56 14.71 -29.84
CA HIS A 84 7.62 13.93 -30.65
C HIS A 84 7.35 14.58 -32.02
N ARG A 85 7.32 15.91 -32.07
CA ARG A 85 7.04 16.68 -33.30
C ARG A 85 8.25 16.78 -34.23
N LEU A 86 9.47 16.83 -33.68
CA LEU A 86 10.71 16.99 -34.46
C LEU A 86 11.23 15.68 -35.06
N PHE A 87 10.86 14.52 -34.49
CA PHE A 87 11.36 13.22 -34.94
C PHE A 87 10.24 12.18 -35.14
N PRO A 88 9.39 12.32 -36.19
CA PRO A 88 8.24 11.42 -36.39
C PRO A 88 8.61 9.96 -36.75
N SER A 89 9.82 9.74 -37.28
CA SER A 89 10.28 8.46 -37.83
C SER A 89 11.46 7.83 -37.07
N PHE A 90 11.78 8.33 -35.87
CA PHE A 90 12.88 7.80 -35.06
C PHE A 90 12.49 6.44 -34.45
N ASP A 91 13.35 5.44 -34.64
CA ASP A 91 13.17 4.10 -34.07
C ASP A 91 13.32 4.17 -32.53
N TYR A 92 12.19 4.06 -31.82
CA TYR A 92 12.06 4.22 -30.37
C TYR A 92 12.90 3.24 -29.53
N ARG A 93 13.61 2.29 -30.14
CA ARG A 93 14.40 1.25 -29.45
C ARG A 93 15.66 1.78 -28.75
N TYR A 94 16.33 2.81 -29.28
CA TYR A 94 17.50 3.42 -28.62
C TYR A 94 17.12 4.56 -27.67
N LEU A 95 15.97 5.20 -27.93
CA LEU A 95 15.34 6.09 -26.97
C LEU A 95 14.79 5.29 -25.78
N ALA A 96 14.29 4.06 -25.98
CA ALA A 96 13.93 3.15 -24.90
C ALA A 96 15.11 2.88 -23.96
N LEU A 97 16.36 2.79 -24.43
CA LEU A 97 17.51 2.64 -23.53
C LEU A 97 17.75 3.90 -22.69
N ILE A 98 17.60 5.11 -23.26
CA ILE A 98 17.74 6.38 -22.52
C ILE A 98 16.53 6.65 -21.60
N ILE A 99 15.32 6.30 -22.06
CA ILE A 99 14.05 6.34 -21.33
C ILE A 99 14.05 5.33 -20.19
N VAL A 100 14.67 4.16 -20.34
CA VAL A 100 14.75 3.11 -19.32
C VAL A 100 15.90 3.34 -18.35
N VAL A 101 17.04 3.88 -18.81
CA VAL A 101 18.15 4.29 -17.92
C VAL A 101 17.78 5.54 -17.10
N LEU A 102 16.87 6.39 -17.60
CA LEU A 102 16.41 7.61 -16.90
C LEU A 102 14.98 7.51 -16.30
N GLY A 103 14.27 6.39 -16.47
CA GLY A 103 12.92 6.17 -15.90
C GLY A 103 11.79 7.00 -16.50
N LEU A 104 11.84 7.33 -17.79
CA LEU A 104 11.01 8.34 -18.47
C LEU A 104 9.84 7.80 -19.33
N GLU A 105 9.26 6.63 -19.09
CA GLU A 105 8.05 6.18 -19.84
C GLU A 105 6.78 6.73 -19.18
N TYR A 106 6.59 8.04 -19.37
CA TYR A 106 5.85 8.93 -18.47
C TYR A 106 4.35 9.10 -18.76
N ARG A 107 3.70 8.55 -19.79
CA ARG A 107 2.29 8.95 -20.05
C ARG A 107 1.35 8.62 -18.88
N TRP A 108 1.34 7.37 -18.41
CA TRP A 108 0.53 6.98 -17.26
C TRP A 108 1.03 7.63 -15.96
N LEU A 109 2.34 7.84 -15.80
CA LEU A 109 2.94 8.44 -14.60
C LEU A 109 2.69 9.95 -14.53
N VAL A 110 2.74 10.65 -15.66
CA VAL A 110 2.35 12.07 -15.83
C VAL A 110 0.87 12.22 -15.55
N ASP A 111 0.04 11.34 -16.12
CA ASP A 111 -1.40 11.37 -15.86
C ASP A 111 -1.72 11.09 -14.38
N GLU A 112 -0.99 10.15 -13.75
CA GLU A 112 -1.15 9.85 -12.33
C GLU A 112 -0.68 11.02 -11.46
N VAL A 113 0.47 11.62 -11.76
CA VAL A 113 0.95 12.85 -11.09
C VAL A 113 -0.03 13.99 -11.31
N HIS A 114 -0.60 14.15 -12.50
CA HIS A 114 -1.61 15.17 -12.78
C HIS A 114 -2.87 14.98 -11.91
N ASP A 115 -3.32 13.74 -11.72
CA ASP A 115 -4.52 13.44 -10.95
C ASP A 115 -4.28 13.34 -9.43
N SER A 116 -3.06 13.04 -8.98
CA SER A 116 -2.69 12.86 -7.58
C SER A 116 -2.08 14.11 -6.96
N LEU A 117 -1.24 14.85 -7.68
CA LEU A 117 -0.49 15.99 -7.15
C LEU A 117 -1.40 17.11 -6.64
N PRO A 118 -2.49 17.52 -7.32
CA PRO A 118 -3.42 18.50 -6.77
C PRO A 118 -4.06 18.04 -5.46
N LYS A 119 -4.32 16.72 -5.32
CA LYS A 119 -4.89 16.15 -4.09
C LYS A 119 -3.87 16.08 -2.97
N GLU A 120 -2.61 15.76 -3.29
CA GLU A 120 -1.50 15.75 -2.34
C GLU A 120 -1.10 17.16 -1.89
N LEU A 121 -1.36 18.19 -2.70
CA LEU A 121 -1.11 19.60 -2.37
C LEU A 121 -2.19 20.24 -1.49
N ASP A 122 -3.29 19.54 -1.24
CA ASP A 122 -4.40 19.96 -0.38
C ASP A 122 -4.57 18.98 0.79
N PHE A 123 -3.98 19.32 1.94
CA PHE A 123 -4.00 18.45 3.10
C PHE A 123 -5.37 18.27 3.76
N LEU A 124 -6.39 19.05 3.39
CA LEU A 124 -7.75 18.76 3.82
C LEU A 124 -8.28 17.47 3.17
N ASN A 125 -7.83 17.14 1.96
CA ASN A 125 -8.15 15.85 1.35
C ASN A 125 -7.51 14.69 2.13
N GLU A 126 -6.25 14.83 2.53
CA GLU A 126 -5.55 13.87 3.37
C GLU A 126 -6.27 13.66 4.72
N ALA A 127 -6.66 14.76 5.39
CA ALA A 127 -7.44 14.71 6.63
C ALA A 127 -8.76 13.95 6.45
N ASN A 128 -9.53 14.27 5.40
CA ASN A 128 -10.80 13.60 5.10
C ASN A 128 -10.62 12.12 4.74
N ASN A 129 -9.56 11.78 4.00
CA ASN A 129 -9.23 10.39 3.67
C ASN A 129 -8.96 9.57 4.93
N SER A 130 -8.25 10.13 5.92
CA SER A 130 -7.97 9.45 7.19
C SER A 130 -9.25 9.09 7.95
N ILE A 131 -10.23 9.99 7.98
CA ILE A 131 -11.51 9.77 8.65
C ILE A 131 -12.34 8.73 7.89
N LYS A 132 -12.43 8.86 6.56
CA LYS A 132 -13.15 7.90 5.71
C LYS A 132 -12.55 6.49 5.85
N CYS A 133 -11.23 6.39 5.91
CA CYS A 133 -10.52 5.14 6.15
C CYS A 133 -10.94 4.51 7.48
N MET A 134 -10.94 5.28 8.56
CA MET A 134 -11.35 4.77 9.88
C MET A 134 -12.85 4.43 9.95
N ASP A 135 -13.72 5.17 9.28
CA ASP A 135 -15.14 4.85 9.17
C ASP A 135 -15.36 3.52 8.43
N ASN A 136 -14.65 3.31 7.31
CA ASN A 136 -14.69 2.05 6.57
C ASN A 136 -14.28 0.85 7.44
N PHE A 137 -13.22 0.97 8.24
CA PHE A 137 -12.86 -0.10 9.18
C PHE A 137 -13.98 -0.40 10.18
N ARG A 138 -14.58 0.63 10.78
CA ARG A 138 -15.66 0.43 11.76
C ARG A 138 -16.90 -0.21 11.14
N ARG A 139 -17.25 0.16 9.90
CA ARG A 139 -18.47 -0.28 9.22
C ARG A 139 -18.32 -1.62 8.50
N LEU A 140 -17.22 -1.80 7.78
CA LEU A 140 -17.02 -2.90 6.84
C LEU A 140 -16.08 -3.99 7.40
N SER A 141 -15.18 -3.65 8.32
CA SER A 141 -14.24 -4.60 8.93
C SER A 141 -14.18 -4.48 10.46
N PRO A 142 -15.33 -4.53 11.17
CA PRO A 142 -15.38 -4.25 12.61
C PRO A 142 -14.49 -5.19 13.45
N HIS A 143 -14.23 -6.40 12.95
CA HIS A 143 -13.41 -7.42 13.59
C HIS A 143 -11.91 -7.05 13.69
N ILE A 144 -11.43 -6.07 12.92
CA ILE A 144 -10.06 -5.53 13.04
C ILE A 144 -10.01 -4.03 13.37
N ALA A 145 -11.15 -3.36 13.47
CA ALA A 145 -11.21 -1.89 13.58
C ALA A 145 -10.46 -1.34 14.80
N GLU A 146 -10.38 -2.07 15.91
CA GLU A 146 -9.60 -1.65 17.08
C GLU A 146 -8.08 -1.70 16.87
N TYR A 147 -7.61 -2.51 15.91
CA TYR A 147 -6.19 -2.75 15.65
C TYR A 147 -5.60 -1.78 14.64
N VAL A 148 -6.42 -0.95 13.98
CA VAL A 148 -5.97 0.04 13.00
C VAL A 148 -6.37 1.42 13.49
N TYR A 149 -5.45 2.37 13.41
CA TYR A 149 -5.64 3.72 13.91
C TYR A 149 -5.10 4.76 12.93
N ALA A 150 -5.77 5.91 12.84
CA ALA A 150 -5.25 7.12 12.21
C ALA A 150 -5.26 8.23 13.27
N PRO A 151 -4.19 9.04 13.39
CA PRO A 151 -4.12 10.15 14.32
C PRO A 151 -5.31 11.11 14.19
N ALA A 152 -5.83 11.61 15.32
CA ALA A 152 -6.92 12.57 15.30
C ALA A 152 -6.51 13.90 14.65
N VAL A 153 -7.34 14.46 13.77
CA VAL A 153 -7.09 15.74 13.09
C VAL A 153 -7.60 16.90 13.96
N TYR A 154 -6.78 17.95 14.08
CA TYR A 154 -7.12 19.21 14.73
C TYR A 154 -7.55 20.22 13.66
N TRP A 155 -8.84 20.24 13.37
CA TRP A 155 -9.41 21.02 12.25
C TRP A 155 -9.20 22.52 12.38
N ASP A 156 -9.31 23.08 13.58
CA ASP A 156 -9.09 24.51 13.84
C ASP A 156 -7.63 24.94 13.58
N LEU A 157 -6.72 23.98 13.46
CA LEU A 157 -5.28 24.16 13.21
C LEU A 157 -4.86 23.54 11.86
N SER A 158 -5.81 23.26 10.98
CA SER A 158 -5.55 22.62 9.69
C SER A 158 -6.17 23.42 8.53
N THR A 159 -5.44 23.51 7.43
CA THR A 159 -5.83 24.16 6.17
C THR A 159 -5.39 23.29 4.99
N SER A 160 -5.52 23.76 3.74
CA SER A 160 -5.00 23.03 2.58
C SER A 160 -3.47 22.93 2.56
N LYS A 161 -2.76 23.76 3.33
CA LYS A 161 -1.28 23.84 3.38
C LYS A 161 -0.68 23.47 4.73
N LEU A 162 -1.52 23.27 5.74
CA LEU A 162 -1.15 22.84 7.09
C LEU A 162 -2.04 21.70 7.56
N LEU A 163 -1.46 20.62 8.05
CA LEU A 163 -2.22 19.54 8.68
C LEU A 163 -1.70 19.31 10.08
N THR A 164 -2.54 19.58 11.06
CA THR A 164 -2.24 19.34 12.47
C THR A 164 -2.97 18.09 12.93
N MET A 165 -2.21 17.10 13.41
CA MET A 165 -2.74 15.82 13.89
C MET A 165 -2.17 15.44 15.25
N GLU A 166 -2.83 14.52 15.94
CA GLU A 166 -2.31 13.91 17.18
C GLU A 166 -0.88 13.41 16.97
N PHE A 167 0.01 13.77 17.90
CA PHE A 167 1.34 13.17 17.91
C PHE A 167 1.24 11.75 18.47
N VAL A 168 1.49 10.75 17.62
CA VAL A 168 1.54 9.35 18.04
C VAL A 168 2.99 8.92 18.21
N ASP A 169 3.34 8.48 19.42
CA ASP A 169 4.64 7.87 19.71
C ASP A 169 4.60 6.37 19.39
N GLY A 170 5.64 5.90 18.71
CA GLY A 170 5.79 4.49 18.33
C GLY A 170 6.90 4.28 17.30
N PRO A 171 7.57 3.13 17.31
CA PRO A 171 8.52 2.78 16.26
C PRO A 171 7.86 2.63 14.90
N GLN A 172 8.63 2.92 13.85
CA GLN A 172 8.26 2.56 12.48
C GLN A 172 8.15 1.04 12.35
N VAL A 173 7.31 0.60 11.41
CA VAL A 173 7.02 -0.83 11.20
C VAL A 173 8.26 -1.68 10.88
N ASN A 174 9.33 -1.07 10.38
CA ASN A 174 10.59 -1.74 10.05
C ASN A 174 11.63 -1.71 11.19
N ASP A 175 11.36 -1.05 12.32
CA ASP A 175 12.26 -1.03 13.49
C ASP A 175 11.95 -2.19 14.44
N LEU A 176 12.49 -3.37 14.10
CA LEU A 176 12.29 -4.61 14.87
C LEU A 176 12.78 -4.51 16.31
N ASN A 177 13.89 -3.81 16.55
CA ASN A 177 14.49 -3.71 17.87
C ASN A 177 13.54 -2.97 18.83
N SER A 178 12.98 -1.85 18.37
CA SER A 178 12.03 -1.08 19.17
C SER A 178 10.69 -1.80 19.32
N ILE A 179 10.21 -2.48 18.27
CA ILE A 179 9.00 -3.32 18.33
C ILE A 179 9.13 -4.43 19.38
N GLN A 180 10.27 -5.14 19.41
CA GLN A 180 10.50 -6.22 20.38
C GLN A 180 10.54 -5.69 21.82
N LYS A 181 11.10 -4.48 22.04
CA LYS A 181 11.09 -3.81 23.35
C LYS A 181 9.67 -3.48 23.84
N LEU A 182 8.70 -3.31 22.93
CA LEU A 182 7.29 -3.15 23.27
C LEU A 182 6.59 -4.46 23.66
N GLY A 183 7.29 -5.61 23.59
CA GLY A 183 6.71 -6.93 23.85
C GLY A 183 5.76 -7.40 22.76
N ILE A 184 5.90 -6.86 21.55
CA ILE A 184 5.09 -7.18 20.38
C ILE A 184 5.87 -8.15 19.48
N ASN A 185 5.19 -9.17 18.96
CA ASN A 185 5.77 -10.09 18.00
C ASN A 185 5.71 -9.49 16.57
N PRO A 186 6.84 -9.32 15.85
CA PRO A 186 6.86 -8.81 14.48
C PRO A 186 5.94 -9.56 13.51
N HIS A 187 5.74 -10.86 13.73
CA HIS A 187 4.86 -11.69 12.90
C HIS A 187 3.38 -11.30 13.06
N ASP A 188 2.96 -10.86 14.25
CA ASP A 188 1.59 -10.38 14.46
C ASP A 188 1.35 -9.04 13.76
N ILE A 189 2.38 -8.21 13.66
CA ILE A 189 2.34 -6.96 12.88
C ILE A 189 2.26 -7.25 11.39
N ALA A 190 3.05 -8.20 10.88
CA ALA A 190 3.05 -8.58 9.47
C ALA A 190 1.68 -9.10 9.02
N ARG A 191 1.05 -9.93 9.85
CA ARG A 191 -0.33 -10.39 9.68
C ARG A 191 -1.32 -9.22 9.70
N LEU A 192 -1.18 -8.31 10.67
CA LEU A 192 -2.04 -7.14 10.81
C LEU A 192 -1.94 -6.20 9.60
N VAL A 193 -0.73 -5.90 9.11
CA VAL A 193 -0.49 -5.09 7.91
C VAL A 193 -1.13 -5.78 6.69
N SER A 194 -0.81 -7.06 6.46
CA SER A 194 -1.37 -7.81 5.32
C SER A 194 -2.90 -7.80 5.33
N ARG A 195 -3.52 -8.02 6.50
CA ARG A 195 -4.98 -8.01 6.65
C ARG A 195 -5.56 -6.62 6.46
N THR A 196 -4.96 -5.59 7.05
CA THR A 196 -5.41 -4.18 6.95
C THR A 196 -5.54 -3.76 5.49
N PHE A 197 -4.51 -4.01 4.69
CA PHE A 197 -4.51 -3.60 3.29
C PHE A 197 -5.36 -4.51 2.39
N ALA A 198 -5.45 -5.81 2.70
CA ALA A 198 -6.39 -6.69 2.01
C ALA A 198 -7.85 -6.25 2.23
N GLU A 199 -8.21 -5.83 3.44
CA GLU A 199 -9.56 -5.33 3.77
C GLU A 199 -9.87 -4.03 3.02
N MET A 200 -8.91 -3.10 2.96
CA MET A 200 -9.03 -1.88 2.14
C MET A 200 -9.26 -2.21 0.65
N MET A 201 -8.47 -3.14 0.11
CA MET A 201 -8.52 -3.54 -1.30
C MET A 201 -9.82 -4.24 -1.66
N PHE A 202 -10.20 -5.29 -0.92
CA PHE A 202 -11.25 -6.21 -1.35
C PHE A 202 -12.62 -5.92 -0.72
N LYS A 203 -12.66 -5.41 0.51
CA LYS A 203 -13.93 -5.10 1.20
C LYS A 203 -14.31 -3.63 1.05
N HIS A 204 -13.39 -2.72 1.37
CA HIS A 204 -13.71 -1.28 1.38
C HIS A 204 -13.82 -0.70 -0.04
N GLY A 205 -12.95 -1.16 -0.94
CA GLY A 205 -12.78 -0.53 -2.26
C GLY A 205 -12.20 0.89 -2.17
N PHE A 206 -11.69 1.30 -1.02
CA PHE A 206 -11.04 2.58 -0.79
C PHE A 206 -9.62 2.29 -0.30
N VAL A 207 -8.67 2.37 -1.22
CA VAL A 207 -7.35 1.76 -1.03
C VAL A 207 -6.30 2.82 -0.80
N HIS A 208 -5.56 2.69 0.29
CA HIS A 208 -4.34 3.47 0.51
C HIS A 208 -3.22 2.90 -0.37
N CYS A 209 -2.71 3.74 -1.25
CA CYS A 209 -1.83 3.34 -2.34
C CYS A 209 -0.34 3.65 -2.12
N ASP A 210 0.04 4.07 -0.91
CA ASP A 210 1.43 4.35 -0.55
C ASP A 210 1.79 3.82 0.86
N PRO A 211 1.72 2.49 1.09
CA PRO A 211 1.95 1.90 2.40
C PRO A 211 3.45 1.75 2.71
N HIS A 212 4.22 2.80 2.50
CA HIS A 212 5.64 2.81 2.77
C HIS A 212 5.89 2.66 4.27
N ALA A 213 6.97 1.96 4.65
CA ALA A 213 7.28 1.66 6.06
C ALA A 213 7.36 2.92 6.95
N ALA A 214 7.73 4.07 6.38
CA ALA A 214 7.80 5.35 7.09
C ALA A 214 6.42 5.92 7.47
N ASN A 215 5.35 5.51 6.78
CA ASN A 215 3.98 5.97 7.02
C ASN A 215 3.22 5.05 7.99
N LEU A 216 3.89 4.01 8.50
CA LEU A 216 3.31 2.99 9.36
C LEU A 216 4.06 2.96 10.70
N LEU A 217 3.39 3.35 11.78
CA LEU A 217 3.90 3.16 13.13
C LEU A 217 3.22 1.98 13.81
N VAL A 218 3.91 1.45 14.81
CA VAL A 218 3.40 0.36 15.65
C VAL A 218 3.40 0.82 17.09
N ARG A 219 2.27 0.65 17.77
CA ARG A 219 2.19 0.81 19.22
C ARG A 219 1.49 -0.39 19.86
N THR A 220 1.57 -0.50 21.18
CA THR A 220 0.75 -1.47 21.90
C THR A 220 -0.71 -1.03 21.86
N LEU A 221 -1.61 -1.95 21.55
CA LEU A 221 -3.05 -1.68 21.59
C LEU A 221 -3.43 -1.16 23.00
N PRO A 222 -4.06 0.04 23.12
CA PRO A 222 -4.31 0.65 24.43
C PRO A 222 -5.16 -0.21 25.37
N SER A 223 -6.09 -1.01 24.82
CA SER A 223 -6.91 -1.95 25.58
C SER A 223 -6.20 -3.25 25.95
N SER A 224 -5.00 -3.52 25.40
CA SER A 224 -4.29 -4.78 25.60
C SER A 224 -3.75 -4.87 27.02
N ARG A 225 -4.24 -5.86 27.77
CA ARG A 225 -3.54 -6.35 28.97
C ARG A 225 -2.38 -7.25 28.56
N SER A 226 -1.32 -7.31 29.37
CA SER A 226 -0.20 -8.23 29.12
C SER A 226 -0.72 -9.67 29.23
N GLY A 227 -0.50 -10.48 28.19
CA GLY A 227 -0.88 -11.89 28.20
C GLY A 227 -0.05 -12.73 29.17
N ILE A 228 -0.39 -14.02 29.30
CA ILE A 228 0.28 -14.99 30.19
C ILE A 228 1.81 -15.06 29.95
N PHE A 229 2.26 -14.77 28.73
CA PHE A 229 3.69 -14.73 28.34
C PHE A 229 4.26 -13.30 28.24
N GLY A 230 3.59 -12.29 28.80
CA GLY A 230 4.02 -10.89 28.72
C GLY A 230 3.84 -10.23 27.34
N ARG A 231 3.35 -10.97 26.34
CA ARG A 231 3.10 -10.45 24.98
C ARG A 231 1.93 -9.48 24.96
N ARG A 232 2.08 -8.40 24.19
CA ARG A 232 1.05 -7.37 23.97
C ARG A 232 0.55 -7.41 22.53
N LYS A 233 -0.73 -7.07 22.34
CA LYS A 233 -1.32 -6.96 21.01
C LYS A 233 -0.83 -5.68 20.32
N PRO A 234 -0.45 -5.72 19.04
CA PRO A 234 -0.11 -4.53 18.28
C PRO A 234 -1.35 -3.71 17.91
N GLN A 235 -1.17 -2.41 17.71
CA GLN A 235 -2.06 -1.55 16.94
C GLN A 235 -1.22 -0.87 15.85
N LEU A 236 -1.69 -0.95 14.61
CA LEU A 236 -1.08 -0.33 13.45
C LEU A 236 -1.61 1.10 13.31
N VAL A 237 -0.69 2.06 13.19
CA VAL A 237 -1.03 3.48 13.04
C VAL A 237 -0.64 3.93 11.63
N LEU A 238 -1.62 4.42 10.88
CA LEU A 238 -1.47 4.93 9.51
C LEU A 238 -1.32 6.45 9.58
N LEU A 239 -0.16 6.96 9.18
CA LEU A 239 0.16 8.40 9.28
C LEU A 239 -0.24 9.19 8.03
N ASP A 240 0.16 8.71 6.86
CA ASP A 240 -0.06 9.42 5.60
C ASP A 240 -1.36 8.93 4.95
N HIS A 241 -2.23 9.87 4.59
CA HIS A 241 -3.49 9.58 3.90
C HIS A 241 -3.66 10.36 2.60
N GLY A 242 -2.56 10.86 2.02
CA GLY A 242 -2.57 11.68 0.80
C GLY A 242 -2.97 10.90 -0.45
N LEU A 243 -2.53 9.63 -0.56
CA LEU A 243 -2.74 8.82 -1.76
C LEU A 243 -3.74 7.67 -1.53
N TYR A 244 -4.99 7.94 -1.91
CA TYR A 244 -6.07 6.96 -1.97
C TYR A 244 -6.69 6.85 -3.36
N LYS A 245 -7.15 5.65 -3.73
CA LYS A 245 -8.02 5.44 -4.88
C LYS A 245 -9.29 4.69 -4.49
N GLN A 246 -10.38 5.07 -5.13
CA GLN A 246 -11.64 4.35 -5.05
C GLN A 246 -11.70 3.33 -6.19
N LEU A 247 -11.88 2.06 -5.84
CA LEU A 247 -12.22 1.00 -6.78
C LEU A 247 -13.73 0.98 -6.96
N ASP A 248 -14.18 0.89 -8.20
CA ASP A 248 -15.56 0.52 -8.49
C ASP A 248 -15.79 -0.97 -8.15
N VAL A 249 -17.06 -1.35 -7.99
CA VAL A 249 -17.44 -2.70 -7.56
C VAL A 249 -16.94 -3.76 -8.55
N SER A 250 -17.00 -3.51 -9.85
CA SER A 250 -16.56 -4.49 -10.87
C SER A 250 -15.04 -4.71 -10.80
N THR A 251 -14.25 -3.63 -10.77
CA THR A 251 -12.80 -3.71 -10.62
C THR A 251 -12.41 -4.43 -9.33
N ARG A 252 -13.03 -4.06 -8.20
CA ARG A 252 -12.79 -4.67 -6.88
C ARG A 252 -13.07 -6.17 -6.90
N THR A 253 -14.24 -6.57 -7.41
CA THR A 253 -14.67 -7.97 -7.47
C THR A 253 -13.78 -8.79 -8.41
N ASN A 254 -13.42 -8.26 -9.58
CA ASN A 254 -12.51 -8.94 -10.51
C ASN A 254 -11.10 -9.08 -9.92
N TYR A 255 -10.65 -8.09 -9.14
CA TYR A 255 -9.34 -8.13 -8.50
C TYR A 255 -9.32 -9.14 -7.34
N ALA A 256 -10.40 -9.20 -6.55
CA ALA A 256 -10.58 -10.22 -5.53
C ALA A 256 -10.62 -11.63 -6.14
N ALA A 257 -11.33 -11.83 -7.26
CA ALA A 257 -11.37 -13.09 -7.98
C ALA A 257 -9.99 -13.52 -8.50
N LEU A 258 -9.22 -12.57 -9.04
CA LEU A 258 -7.84 -12.84 -9.48
C LEU A 258 -6.96 -13.28 -8.31
N TRP A 259 -7.00 -12.57 -7.18
CA TRP A 259 -6.20 -12.94 -6.00
C TRP A 259 -6.60 -14.29 -5.40
N LYS A 260 -7.90 -14.59 -5.30
CA LYS A 260 -8.37 -15.93 -4.91
C LYS A 260 -7.78 -16.99 -5.85
N ALA A 261 -7.88 -16.81 -7.16
CA ALA A 261 -7.42 -17.76 -8.15
C ALA A 261 -5.89 -17.96 -8.10
N LEU A 262 -5.12 -16.88 -7.91
CA LEU A 262 -3.67 -16.93 -7.73
C LEU A 262 -3.28 -17.76 -6.50
N VAL A 263 -3.95 -17.58 -5.36
CA VAL A 263 -3.64 -18.30 -4.12
C VAL A 263 -4.09 -19.75 -4.15
N LEU A 264 -5.11 -20.08 -4.93
CA LEU A 264 -5.60 -21.45 -5.13
C LEU A 264 -4.95 -22.16 -6.34
N ALA A 265 -3.98 -21.52 -7.00
CA ALA A 265 -3.32 -22.03 -8.21
C ALA A 265 -4.29 -22.42 -9.35
N ASP A 266 -5.45 -21.74 -9.46
CA ASP A 266 -6.46 -22.03 -10.49
C ASP A 266 -6.09 -21.32 -11.81
N ALA A 267 -5.34 -22.02 -12.66
CA ALA A 267 -4.85 -21.50 -13.93
C ALA A 267 -5.98 -20.95 -14.84
N LYS A 268 -7.17 -21.56 -14.80
CA LYS A 268 -8.30 -21.15 -15.64
C LYS A 268 -8.89 -19.85 -15.12
N GLU A 269 -9.21 -19.78 -13.83
CA GLU A 269 -9.74 -18.55 -13.23
C GLU A 269 -8.71 -17.40 -13.29
N ILE A 270 -7.40 -17.68 -13.19
CA ILE A 270 -6.35 -16.68 -13.38
C ILE A 270 -6.43 -16.07 -14.78
N LYS A 271 -6.43 -16.91 -15.83
CA LYS A 271 -6.52 -16.43 -17.22
C LYS A 271 -7.78 -15.57 -17.43
N GLU A 272 -8.93 -16.06 -17.00
CA GLU A 272 -10.21 -15.35 -17.15
C GLU A 272 -10.20 -13.98 -16.47
N ASN A 273 -9.70 -13.88 -15.22
CA ASN A 273 -9.70 -12.61 -14.51
C ASN A 273 -8.61 -11.64 -15.00
N CYS A 274 -7.44 -12.13 -15.42
CA CYS A 274 -6.43 -11.29 -16.07
C CYS A 274 -6.95 -10.68 -17.38
N MET A 275 -7.72 -11.43 -18.16
CA MET A 275 -8.31 -10.92 -19.40
C MET A 275 -9.30 -9.77 -19.16
N LYS A 276 -10.05 -9.80 -18.06
CA LYS A 276 -10.96 -8.70 -17.68
C LYS A 276 -10.24 -7.37 -17.41
N PHE A 277 -8.95 -7.41 -17.07
CA PHE A 277 -8.09 -6.24 -16.92
C PHE A 277 -7.35 -5.83 -18.20
N GLY A 278 -7.66 -6.46 -19.35
CA GLY A 278 -7.06 -6.09 -20.62
C GLY A 278 -5.70 -6.72 -20.90
N ALA A 279 -5.23 -7.67 -20.08
CA ALA A 279 -3.97 -8.38 -20.34
C ALA A 279 -4.00 -9.16 -21.67
N GLY A 280 -5.19 -9.61 -22.10
CA GLY A 280 -5.34 -10.44 -23.30
C GLY A 280 -4.88 -11.89 -23.10
N GLU A 281 -4.94 -12.67 -24.18
CA GLU A 281 -4.62 -14.11 -24.14
C GLU A 281 -3.13 -14.41 -24.01
N ASP A 282 -2.26 -13.47 -24.38
CA ASP A 282 -0.81 -13.70 -24.47
C ASP A 282 -0.05 -13.21 -23.23
N LEU A 283 -0.64 -12.31 -22.44
CA LEU A 283 0.06 -11.65 -21.31
C LEU A 283 -0.49 -12.01 -19.93
N TYR A 284 -1.53 -12.86 -19.81
CA TYR A 284 -2.10 -13.22 -18.51
C TYR A 284 -1.07 -13.88 -17.58
N ALA A 285 -0.22 -14.76 -18.12
CA ALA A 285 0.82 -15.44 -17.36
C ALA A 285 1.86 -14.45 -16.82
N LEU A 286 2.22 -13.45 -17.63
CA LEU A 286 3.12 -12.37 -17.25
C LEU A 286 2.49 -11.47 -16.18
N PHE A 287 1.20 -11.15 -16.33
CA PHE A 287 0.48 -10.35 -15.34
C PHE A 287 0.39 -11.05 -13.99
N ALA A 288 0.04 -12.33 -13.98
CA ALA A 288 0.06 -13.16 -12.78
C ALA A 288 1.47 -13.25 -12.16
N GLY A 289 2.50 -13.35 -13.01
CA GLY A 289 3.88 -13.39 -12.56
C GLY A 289 4.36 -12.08 -11.93
N ILE A 290 4.02 -10.92 -12.50
CA ILE A 290 4.30 -9.60 -11.90
C ILE A 290 3.53 -9.44 -10.58
N LEU A 291 2.25 -9.82 -10.56
CA LEU A 291 1.40 -9.72 -9.37
C LEU A 291 1.92 -10.56 -8.21
N THR A 292 2.59 -11.69 -8.47
CA THR A 292 3.10 -12.59 -7.43
C THR A 292 4.61 -12.48 -7.23
N MET A 293 5.31 -11.80 -8.14
CA MET A 293 6.75 -11.84 -8.31
C MET A 293 7.28 -13.27 -8.51
N ARG A 294 6.58 -14.09 -9.31
CA ARG A 294 6.94 -15.49 -9.59
C ARG A 294 6.87 -15.81 -11.08
N PRO A 295 7.69 -16.74 -11.58
CA PRO A 295 7.48 -17.28 -12.91
C PRO A 295 6.19 -18.10 -12.96
N TRP A 296 5.57 -18.19 -14.14
CA TRP A 296 4.26 -18.82 -14.32
C TRP A 296 4.17 -20.25 -13.79
N ASN A 297 5.19 -21.06 -14.03
CA ASN A 297 5.28 -22.44 -13.54
C ASN A 297 5.13 -22.56 -12.01
N ARG A 298 5.61 -21.56 -11.25
CA ARG A 298 5.42 -21.48 -9.80
C ARG A 298 4.03 -20.97 -9.42
N VAL A 299 3.47 -20.05 -10.18
CA VAL A 299 2.12 -19.52 -9.91
C VAL A 299 1.06 -20.62 -9.94
N ILE A 300 1.17 -21.57 -10.87
CA ILE A 300 0.20 -22.67 -11.03
C ILE A 300 0.63 -23.99 -10.38
N ASP A 301 1.70 -23.98 -9.59
CA ASP A 301 2.14 -25.18 -8.87
C ASP A 301 1.12 -25.50 -7.76
N PRO A 302 0.59 -26.74 -7.70
CA PRO A 302 -0.40 -27.13 -6.69
C PRO A 302 0.18 -27.24 -5.27
N ALA A 303 1.50 -27.11 -5.10
CA ALA A 303 2.13 -27.09 -3.79
C ALA A 303 1.59 -25.94 -2.92
N VAL A 304 1.40 -26.20 -1.61
CA VAL A 304 0.83 -25.20 -0.69
C VAL A 304 1.74 -23.98 -0.52
N ASP A 305 3.05 -24.17 -0.70
CA ASP A 305 4.08 -23.13 -0.61
C ASP A 305 4.50 -22.57 -1.98
N HIS A 306 3.71 -22.78 -3.03
CA HIS A 306 4.06 -22.35 -4.40
C HIS A 306 4.33 -20.84 -4.55
N LEU A 307 3.73 -20.02 -3.68
CA LEU A 307 3.96 -18.57 -3.60
C LEU A 307 5.04 -18.18 -2.58
N ALA A 308 5.77 -19.11 -1.98
CA ALA A 308 6.97 -18.77 -1.19
C ALA A 308 8.12 -18.33 -2.13
N ILE A 309 8.93 -17.35 -1.74
CA ILE A 309 10.31 -17.20 -2.26
C ILE A 309 11.17 -17.88 -1.22
N GLN A 310 12.03 -18.84 -1.57
CA GLN A 310 12.93 -19.42 -0.57
C GLN A 310 14.06 -18.45 -0.18
N GLY A 311 14.25 -17.39 -0.96
CA GLY A 311 15.19 -16.30 -0.69
C GLY A 311 16.61 -16.65 -1.09
N ASN A 312 16.76 -17.69 -1.90
CA ASN A 312 18.04 -18.18 -2.38
C ASN A 312 18.55 -17.25 -3.50
N ALA A 313 19.87 -17.16 -3.69
CA ALA A 313 20.46 -16.36 -4.78
C ALA A 313 19.90 -16.76 -6.17
N SER A 314 19.52 -18.04 -6.33
CA SER A 314 18.86 -18.55 -7.54
C SER A 314 17.53 -17.87 -7.84
N ASP A 315 16.70 -17.60 -6.83
CA ASP A 315 15.35 -17.04 -7.02
C ASP A 315 15.43 -15.60 -7.53
N HIS A 316 16.37 -14.82 -6.98
CA HIS A 316 16.63 -13.45 -7.41
C HIS A 316 17.17 -13.40 -8.84
N SER A 317 18.11 -14.31 -9.19
CA SER A 317 18.64 -14.40 -10.55
C SER A 317 17.58 -14.85 -11.55
N GLU A 318 16.70 -15.78 -11.19
CA GLU A 318 15.58 -16.23 -12.04
C GLU A 318 14.62 -15.08 -12.34
N LEU A 319 14.21 -14.31 -11.32
CA LEU A 319 13.33 -13.15 -11.49
C LEU A 319 13.99 -12.04 -12.33
N GLN A 320 15.28 -11.79 -12.14
CA GLN A 320 16.01 -10.80 -12.94
C GLN A 320 16.13 -11.21 -14.41
N MET A 321 16.43 -12.49 -14.66
CA MET A 321 16.47 -13.05 -16.01
C MET A 321 15.09 -12.99 -16.66
N TYR A 322 14.04 -13.36 -15.94
CA TYR A 322 12.66 -13.27 -16.39
C TYR A 322 12.29 -11.82 -16.77
N ALA A 323 12.58 -10.84 -15.90
CA ALA A 323 12.32 -9.43 -16.18
C ALA A 323 13.07 -8.92 -17.41
N SER A 324 14.33 -9.35 -17.60
CA SER A 324 15.15 -8.95 -18.74
C SER A 324 14.68 -9.59 -20.05
N GLN A 325 14.26 -10.86 -20.01
CA GLN A 325 13.78 -11.61 -21.16
C GLN A 325 12.41 -11.10 -21.64
N TYR A 326 11.50 -10.81 -20.72
CA TYR A 326 10.12 -10.43 -21.02
C TYR A 326 9.89 -8.91 -20.98
N PHE A 327 10.96 -8.11 -20.96
CA PHE A 327 10.87 -6.65 -20.82
C PHE A 327 9.89 -6.00 -21.81
N PRO A 328 9.92 -6.29 -23.13
CA PRO A 328 8.96 -5.71 -24.07
C PRO A 328 7.50 -6.05 -23.75
N GLN A 329 7.24 -7.29 -23.34
CA GLN A 329 5.91 -7.78 -22.98
C GLN A 329 5.43 -7.18 -21.65
N ILE A 330 6.35 -6.94 -20.70
CA ILE A 330 6.04 -6.25 -19.44
C ILE A 330 5.58 -4.83 -19.77
N THR A 331 6.33 -4.12 -20.62
CA THR A 331 5.96 -2.78 -21.07
C THR A 331 4.60 -2.81 -21.76
N GLU A 332 4.35 -3.72 -22.70
CA GLU A 332 3.05 -3.83 -23.38
C GLU A 332 1.90 -4.07 -22.40
N LEU A 333 2.09 -4.96 -21.42
CA LEU A 333 1.10 -5.24 -20.40
C LEU A 333 0.78 -4.00 -19.57
N LEU A 334 1.80 -3.28 -19.07
CA LEU A 334 1.60 -2.08 -18.25
C LEU A 334 0.82 -0.99 -19.01
N HIS A 335 0.96 -0.92 -20.35
CA HIS A 335 0.19 -0.01 -21.19
C HIS A 335 -1.29 -0.40 -21.34
N LYS A 336 -1.61 -1.70 -21.27
CA LYS A 336 -2.99 -2.20 -21.42
C LYS A 336 -3.78 -2.16 -20.10
N LEU A 337 -3.10 -2.31 -18.97
CA LEU A 337 -3.74 -2.39 -17.67
C LEU A 337 -4.40 -1.06 -17.28
N PRO A 338 -5.57 -1.08 -16.62
CA PRO A 338 -6.16 0.12 -16.04
C PRO A 338 -5.21 0.78 -15.03
N ARG A 339 -5.16 2.12 -15.01
CA ARG A 339 -4.26 2.88 -14.12
C ARG A 339 -4.36 2.47 -12.66
N VAL A 340 -5.57 2.19 -12.19
CA VAL A 340 -5.80 1.79 -10.80
C VAL A 340 -5.13 0.46 -10.45
N ILE A 341 -4.99 -0.45 -11.42
CA ILE A 341 -4.30 -1.73 -11.24
C ILE A 341 -2.78 -1.52 -11.17
N LEU A 342 -2.22 -0.59 -11.94
CA LEU A 342 -0.80 -0.22 -11.84
C LEU A 342 -0.47 0.27 -10.43
N LEU A 343 -1.35 1.07 -9.84
CA LEU A 343 -1.17 1.55 -8.48
C LEU A 343 -1.32 0.43 -7.43
N MET A 344 -2.21 -0.54 -7.68
CA MET A 344 -2.29 -1.74 -6.85
C MET A 344 -1.00 -2.58 -6.92
N LEU A 345 -0.34 -2.67 -8.08
CA LEU A 345 0.97 -3.33 -8.21
C LEU A 345 2.00 -2.66 -7.28
N LYS A 346 2.14 -1.33 -7.36
CA LYS A 346 3.03 -0.56 -6.48
C LYS A 346 2.70 -0.79 -5.00
N THR A 347 1.42 -0.77 -4.65
CA THR A 347 0.94 -0.99 -3.28
C THR A 347 1.37 -2.36 -2.75
N ASN A 348 1.19 -3.42 -3.55
CA ASN A 348 1.60 -4.77 -3.19
C ASN A 348 3.12 -4.90 -2.99
N ASP A 349 3.92 -4.22 -3.80
CA ASP A 349 5.38 -4.24 -3.67
C ASP A 349 5.84 -3.55 -2.37
N CYS A 350 5.23 -2.42 -2.01
CA CYS A 350 5.47 -1.76 -0.72
C CYS A 350 5.09 -2.69 0.45
N LEU A 351 3.95 -3.37 0.38
CA LEU A 351 3.51 -4.31 1.42
C LEU A 351 4.46 -5.51 1.55
N ARG A 352 4.98 -6.02 0.44
CA ARG A 352 6.01 -7.07 0.46
C ARG A 352 7.29 -6.58 1.12
N ALA A 353 7.74 -5.37 0.81
CA ALA A 353 8.93 -4.79 1.44
C ALA A 353 8.76 -4.67 2.96
N VAL A 354 7.59 -4.22 3.44
CA VAL A 354 7.24 -4.18 4.86
C VAL A 354 7.22 -5.59 5.47
N ASN A 355 6.59 -6.55 4.82
CA ASN A 355 6.51 -7.93 5.28
C ASN A 355 7.89 -8.58 5.40
N ASN A 356 8.76 -8.37 4.40
CA ASN A 356 10.12 -8.88 4.39
C ASN A 356 10.97 -8.26 5.51
N ALA A 357 10.79 -6.96 5.77
CA ALA A 357 11.45 -6.28 6.90
C ALA A 357 11.02 -6.85 8.26
N LEU A 358 9.75 -7.29 8.39
CA LEU A 358 9.19 -7.83 9.63
C LEU A 358 9.55 -9.30 9.91
N ILE A 359 9.43 -10.16 8.90
CA ILE A 359 9.54 -11.62 9.07
C ILE A 359 10.97 -12.11 8.81
N GLN A 360 11.75 -11.42 7.99
CA GLN A 360 13.13 -11.78 7.58
C GLN A 360 13.27 -13.21 7.01
N ARG A 361 12.17 -13.88 6.68
CA ARG A 361 12.11 -15.23 6.16
C ARG A 361 11.03 -15.33 5.08
N PRO A 362 11.17 -16.28 4.15
CA PRO A 362 10.09 -16.73 3.27
C PRO A 362 8.78 -16.92 4.04
N SER A 363 7.73 -16.18 3.69
CA SER A 363 6.40 -16.38 4.28
C SER A 363 5.31 -16.34 3.24
N VAL A 364 4.50 -17.40 3.23
CA VAL A 364 3.29 -17.53 2.40
C VAL A 364 2.07 -16.97 3.15
N GLU A 365 2.21 -16.64 4.44
CA GLU A 365 1.08 -16.25 5.28
C GLU A 365 0.35 -15.01 4.74
N SER A 366 1.10 -14.02 4.24
CA SER A 366 0.50 -12.83 3.60
C SER A 366 -0.38 -13.18 2.40
N PHE A 367 0.04 -14.14 1.56
CA PHE A 367 -0.76 -14.62 0.44
C PHE A 367 -2.01 -15.35 0.91
N ILE A 368 -1.93 -16.16 1.97
CA ILE A 368 -3.12 -16.81 2.55
C ILE A 368 -4.10 -15.79 3.11
N ILE A 369 -3.63 -14.76 3.80
CA ILE A 369 -4.48 -13.68 4.31
C ILE A 369 -5.18 -12.97 3.16
N ILE A 370 -4.43 -12.60 2.11
CA ILE A 370 -4.98 -11.97 0.90
C ILE A 370 -6.00 -12.89 0.23
N GLY A 371 -5.69 -14.18 0.07
CA GLY A 371 -6.58 -15.18 -0.51
C GLY A 371 -7.88 -15.34 0.29
N ARG A 372 -7.80 -15.39 1.63
CA ARG A 372 -8.97 -15.47 2.51
C ARG A 372 -9.82 -14.22 2.41
N VAL A 373 -9.25 -13.03 2.59
CA VAL A 373 -10.03 -11.76 2.58
C VAL A 373 -10.64 -11.50 1.20
N SER A 374 -9.91 -11.80 0.11
CA SER A 374 -10.47 -11.69 -1.25
C SER A 374 -11.59 -12.71 -1.48
N SER A 375 -11.47 -13.94 -0.98
CA SER A 375 -12.54 -14.94 -1.04
C SER A 375 -13.78 -14.52 -0.25
N GLU A 376 -13.60 -14.02 0.97
CA GLU A 376 -14.69 -13.50 1.80
C GLU A 376 -15.43 -12.36 1.08
N ALA A 377 -14.72 -11.42 0.47
CA ALA A 377 -15.32 -10.32 -0.28
C ALA A 377 -16.18 -10.80 -1.45
N LEU A 378 -15.75 -11.85 -2.17
CA LEU A 378 -16.54 -12.46 -3.24
C LEU A 378 -17.79 -13.15 -2.72
N ILE A 379 -17.69 -13.84 -1.58
CA ILE A 379 -18.84 -14.50 -0.94
C ILE A 379 -19.85 -13.46 -0.47
N GLU A 380 -19.40 -12.39 0.19
CA GLU A 380 -20.25 -11.28 0.64
C GLU A 380 -21.01 -10.65 -0.54
N GLU A 381 -20.33 -10.43 -1.68
CA GLU A 381 -20.95 -9.93 -2.90
C GLU A 381 -21.99 -10.90 -3.50
N LYS A 382 -21.70 -12.21 -3.51
CA LYS A 382 -22.67 -13.23 -3.96
C LYS A 382 -23.88 -13.31 -3.05
N LEU A 383 -23.68 -13.20 -1.73
CA LEU A 383 -24.76 -13.23 -0.74
C LEU A 383 -25.66 -11.99 -0.84
N SER A 384 -25.10 -10.80 -1.09
CA SER A 384 -25.89 -9.58 -1.25
C SER A 384 -26.81 -9.61 -2.47
N HIS A 385 -26.47 -10.41 -3.49
CA HIS A 385 -27.26 -10.62 -4.70
C HIS A 385 -28.10 -11.91 -4.69
N ALA A 386 -28.03 -12.71 -3.61
CA ALA A 386 -28.75 -13.97 -3.54
C ALA A 386 -30.26 -13.73 -3.39
N SER A 387 -31.01 -14.00 -4.45
CA SER A 387 -32.46 -13.81 -4.49
C SER A 387 -33.27 -15.04 -4.05
N SER A 388 -32.62 -16.21 -3.94
CA SER A 388 -33.27 -17.47 -3.58
C SER A 388 -32.57 -18.17 -2.42
N LEU A 389 -33.34 -18.91 -1.60
CA LEU A 389 -32.80 -19.72 -0.50
C LEU A 389 -31.79 -20.77 -1.00
N PHE A 390 -32.02 -21.33 -2.20
CA PHE A 390 -31.09 -22.30 -2.79
C PHE A 390 -29.75 -21.64 -3.14
N THR A 391 -29.78 -20.47 -3.78
CA THR A 391 -28.57 -19.68 -4.07
C THR A 391 -27.84 -19.32 -2.77
N TYR A 392 -28.56 -18.89 -1.75
CA TYR A 392 -28.00 -18.58 -0.44
C TYR A 392 -27.28 -19.79 0.17
N LEU A 393 -27.95 -20.94 0.26
CA LEU A 393 -27.37 -22.17 0.81
C LEU A 393 -26.16 -22.66 0.00
N PHE A 394 -26.21 -22.53 -1.33
CA PHE A 394 -25.09 -22.88 -2.19
C PHE A 394 -23.86 -21.99 -1.92
N VAL A 395 -24.05 -20.68 -1.78
CA VAL A 395 -22.97 -19.75 -1.46
C VAL A 395 -22.42 -19.99 -0.04
N CYS A 396 -23.28 -20.32 0.94
CA CYS A 396 -22.82 -20.74 2.26
C CYS A 396 -21.97 -22.02 2.21
N PHE A 397 -22.34 -23.00 1.38
CA PHE A 397 -21.54 -24.20 1.19
C PHE A 397 -20.18 -23.87 0.53
N GLU A 398 -20.17 -22.97 -0.47
CA GLU A 398 -18.93 -22.47 -1.07
C GLU A 398 -18.01 -21.81 -0.03
N GLN A 399 -18.57 -20.98 0.86
CA GLN A 399 -17.83 -20.36 1.96
C GLN A 399 -17.19 -21.39 2.89
N ILE A 400 -17.95 -22.41 3.32
CA ILE A 400 -17.44 -23.47 4.19
C ILE A 400 -16.31 -24.26 3.49
N SER A 401 -16.48 -24.56 2.21
CA SER A 401 -15.47 -25.24 1.40
C SER A 401 -14.19 -24.44 1.28
N LEU A 402 -14.28 -23.13 1.04
CA LEU A 402 -13.13 -22.22 0.98
C LEU A 402 -12.40 -22.12 2.31
N GLU A 403 -13.13 -21.96 3.43
CA GLU A 403 -12.53 -21.94 4.76
C GLU A 403 -11.80 -23.26 5.09
N ALA A 404 -12.38 -24.40 4.71
CA ALA A 404 -11.73 -25.69 4.86
C ALA A 404 -10.42 -25.77 4.05
N ARG A 405 -10.40 -25.25 2.82
CA ARG A 405 -9.18 -25.20 1.99
C ARG A 405 -8.09 -24.33 2.62
N PHE A 406 -8.42 -23.11 3.05
CA PHE A 406 -7.44 -22.22 3.70
C PHE A 406 -6.92 -22.80 5.02
N LEU A 407 -7.78 -23.49 5.79
CA LEU A 407 -7.36 -24.20 7.00
C LEU A 407 -6.37 -25.32 6.67
N ILE A 408 -6.64 -26.14 5.63
CA ILE A 408 -5.74 -27.19 5.18
C ILE A 408 -4.39 -26.61 4.74
N MET A 409 -4.39 -25.52 3.97
CA MET A 409 -3.16 -24.82 3.57
C MET A 409 -2.37 -24.34 4.78
N GLN A 410 -3.05 -23.73 5.77
CA GLN A 410 -2.40 -23.24 6.98
C GLN A 410 -1.79 -24.37 7.81
N VAL A 411 -2.49 -25.50 7.95
CA VAL A 411 -1.98 -26.69 8.65
C VAL A 411 -0.79 -27.29 7.89
N ALA A 412 -0.87 -27.40 6.56
CA ALA A 412 0.22 -27.92 5.73
C ALA A 412 1.48 -27.04 5.83
N LEU A 413 1.34 -25.70 5.81
CA LEU A 413 2.47 -24.80 6.04
C LEU A 413 3.07 -24.96 7.44
N TRP A 414 2.24 -25.12 8.47
CA TRP A 414 2.73 -25.35 9.82
C TRP A 414 3.53 -26.64 9.93
N ILE A 415 3.07 -27.71 9.28
CA ILE A 415 3.79 -28.99 9.19
C ILE A 415 5.11 -28.82 8.44
N LEU A 416 5.12 -28.09 7.31
CA LEU A 416 6.34 -27.80 6.55
C LEU A 416 7.36 -27.04 7.41
N GLN A 417 6.94 -25.95 8.05
CA GLN A 417 7.80 -25.15 8.94
C GLN A 417 8.34 -25.99 10.11
N PHE A 418 7.51 -26.87 10.67
CA PHE A 418 7.93 -27.78 11.73
C PHE A 418 8.98 -28.78 11.25
N ARG A 419 8.82 -29.36 10.06
CA ARG A 419 9.82 -30.25 9.44
C ARG A 419 11.14 -29.53 9.18
N THR A 420 11.08 -28.31 8.64
CA THR A 420 12.28 -27.49 8.40
C THR A 420 13.00 -27.16 9.71
N ALA A 421 12.26 -26.84 10.77
CA ALA A 421 12.84 -26.58 12.09
C ALA A 421 13.51 -27.82 12.72
N LEU A 422 13.07 -29.02 12.35
CA LEU A 422 13.66 -30.30 12.77
C LEU A 422 14.79 -30.78 11.85
N GLY A 423 15.12 -30.07 10.78
CA GLY A 423 16.21 -30.42 9.86
C GLY A 423 15.90 -31.58 8.91
N PHE A 424 14.63 -31.97 8.77
CA PHE A 424 14.20 -32.92 7.76
C PHE A 424 13.95 -32.18 6.45
N TYR A 425 14.85 -32.37 5.46
CA TYR A 425 14.69 -31.90 4.09
C TYR A 425 13.85 -32.87 3.26
#